data_AF-A0A969CPS8-F1
#
_entry.id   AF-A0A969CPS8-F1
#
_cell.length_a   1.000
_cell.length_b   1.000
_cell.length_c   1.000
_cell.angle_alpha   90.00
_cell.angle_beta   90.00
_cell.angle_gamma   90.00
#
_symmetry.space_group_name_H-M   'P 1'
#
loop_
_entity.id
_entity.type
_entity.pdbx_description
1 polymer ?
#
loop_
_entity_poly.entity_id
_entity_poly.type
_entity_poly.pdbx_seq_one_letter_code
_entity_poly.pdbx_strand_id
1 'polypeptide(L)'
;KGLASAGKKAGRVAAEGLVGSYIHFGGQIGVLVEVNCETDFVARNEEFKGLVQDIAKQIAACPNVIYVQTSEIPQDFVDREKAIAMGSDTLKGKPENIKEQIVQGKLDKTLKELCLLYQPYIKDQSITVEELIKQSISKLGENIQVRRFSRFVLGEGIDKPVANLAEEVAATAAAKPPEPAKAETPAPKESGKSGKSGKSSKSGKK
;
A
#
# COMPACT_ATOMS: atom_id res chain seq x y z
N LYS A 1 37.48 6.21 2.09
CA LYS A 1 37.91 5.30 3.19
C LYS A 1 36.74 4.58 3.89
N GLY A 2 35.52 5.13 3.88
CA GLY A 2 34.35 4.53 4.56
C GLY A 2 33.88 3.17 4.02
N LEU A 3 33.65 3.04 2.71
CA LEU A 3 33.13 1.80 2.09
C LEU A 3 33.98 0.54 2.41
N ALA A 4 35.31 0.67 2.34
CA ALA A 4 36.24 -0.42 2.68
C ALA A 4 36.19 -0.81 4.16
N SER A 5 35.82 0.11 5.05
CA SER A 5 35.67 -0.15 6.49
C SER A 5 34.37 -0.87 6.81
N ALA A 6 33.34 -0.74 5.98
CA ALA A 6 32.07 -1.43 6.14
C ALA A 6 32.18 -2.91 5.74
N GLY A 7 32.83 -3.20 4.60
CA GLY A 7 33.05 -4.58 4.15
C GLY A 7 33.81 -5.43 5.18
N LYS A 8 34.79 -4.86 5.89
CA LYS A 8 35.52 -5.55 6.96
C LYS A 8 34.67 -5.89 8.19
N LYS A 9 33.56 -5.20 8.40
CA LYS A 9 32.67 -5.38 9.56
C LYS A 9 31.43 -6.23 9.25
N ALA A 10 31.09 -6.43 7.98
CA ALA A 10 29.89 -7.16 7.57
C ALA A 10 29.77 -8.59 8.15
N GLY A 11 30.91 -9.25 8.45
CA GLY A 11 30.94 -10.57 9.07
C GLY A 11 30.81 -10.59 10.60
N ARG A 12 30.73 -9.42 11.26
CA ARG A 12 30.54 -9.33 12.71
C ARG A 12 29.07 -9.54 13.06
N VAL A 13 28.83 -10.20 14.19
CA VAL A 13 27.47 -10.43 14.69
C VAL A 13 26.85 -9.10 15.12
N ALA A 14 25.73 -8.73 14.50
CA ALA A 14 24.91 -7.58 14.89
C ALA A 14 23.60 -8.10 15.48
N ALA A 15 23.54 -8.27 16.80
CA ALA A 15 22.38 -8.84 17.51
C ALA A 15 21.63 -7.82 18.37
N GLU A 16 22.21 -6.65 18.59
CA GLU A 16 21.55 -5.51 19.25
C GLU A 16 20.88 -4.62 18.18
N GLY A 17 20.19 -3.56 18.58
CA GLY A 17 19.62 -2.59 17.64
C GLY A 17 18.24 -2.07 18.05
N LEU A 18 17.43 -1.73 17.05
CA LEU A 18 16.09 -1.19 17.26
C LEU A 18 15.07 -1.75 16.27
N VAL A 19 13.84 -1.89 16.75
CA VAL A 19 12.65 -1.97 15.89
C VAL A 19 12.07 -0.57 15.74
N GLY A 20 12.06 -0.06 14.50
CA GLY A 20 11.44 1.20 14.13
C GLY A 20 10.04 1.00 13.56
N SER A 21 9.22 2.04 13.66
CA SER A 21 7.89 2.10 13.06
C SER A 21 7.66 3.42 12.36
N TYR A 22 6.92 3.41 11.26
CA TYR A 22 6.49 4.63 10.58
C TYR A 22 5.05 4.48 10.06
N ILE A 23 4.22 5.48 10.35
CA ILE A 23 2.83 5.55 9.89
C ILE A 23 2.72 6.74 8.95
N HIS A 24 2.16 6.52 7.77
CA HIS A 24 2.03 7.51 6.71
C HIS A 24 0.58 7.70 6.27
N PHE A 25 0.31 8.83 5.61
CA PHE A 25 -1.02 9.20 5.07
C PHE A 25 -2.18 8.97 6.05
N GLY A 26 -2.04 9.46 7.29
CA GLY A 26 -3.11 9.35 8.29
C GLY A 26 -3.49 7.92 8.68
N GLY A 27 -2.57 6.96 8.56
CA GLY A 27 -2.82 5.55 8.91
C GLY A 27 -3.07 4.62 7.73
N GLN A 28 -2.98 5.11 6.49
CA GLN A 28 -3.18 4.27 5.30
C GLN A 28 -1.98 3.38 4.98
N ILE A 29 -0.77 3.75 5.42
CA ILE A 29 0.43 2.93 5.28
C ILE A 29 1.12 2.82 6.63
N GLY A 30 1.46 1.59 7.03
CA GLY A 30 2.23 1.30 8.24
C GLY A 30 3.46 0.47 7.93
N VAL A 31 4.59 0.78 8.58
CA VAL A 31 5.85 0.05 8.45
C VAL A 31 6.38 -0.30 9.82
N LEU A 32 6.89 -1.53 9.96
CA LEU A 32 7.78 -1.98 11.03
C LEU A 32 9.09 -2.46 10.41
N VAL A 33 10.23 -2.06 10.97
CA VAL A 33 11.56 -2.45 10.48
C VAL A 33 12.48 -2.77 11.65
N GLU A 34 13.20 -3.88 11.57
CA GLU A 34 14.25 -4.24 12.51
C GLU A 34 15.62 -3.91 11.90
N VAL A 35 16.39 -3.07 12.58
CA VAL A 35 17.75 -2.69 12.17
C VAL A 35 18.70 -3.02 13.31
N ASN A 36 19.68 -3.86 13.03
CA ASN A 36 20.64 -4.33 14.01
C ASN A 36 21.96 -3.55 13.98
N CYS A 37 22.62 -3.50 15.14
CA CYS A 37 24.00 -3.07 15.35
C CYS A 37 24.74 -4.06 16.28
N GLU A 38 26.03 -3.81 16.57
CA GLU A 38 26.81 -4.72 17.41
C GLU A 38 26.50 -4.53 18.91
N THR A 39 26.23 -3.29 19.36
CA THR A 39 26.03 -2.97 20.79
C THR A 39 24.77 -2.16 21.09
N ASP A 40 24.28 -2.26 22.34
CA ASP A 40 23.15 -1.46 22.84
C ASP A 40 23.49 0.04 22.96
N PHE A 41 24.78 0.36 23.10
CA PHE A 41 25.28 1.72 23.12
C PHE A 41 25.02 2.44 21.78
N VAL A 42 25.35 1.80 20.65
CA VAL A 42 25.02 2.35 19.32
C VAL A 42 23.53 2.39 19.08
N ALA A 43 22.77 1.39 19.55
CA ALA A 43 21.32 1.38 19.44
C ALA A 43 20.65 2.62 20.09
N ARG A 44 21.27 3.20 21.12
CA ARG A 44 20.77 4.41 21.81
C ARG A 44 21.25 5.73 21.18
N ASN A 45 22.17 5.69 20.23
CA ASN A 45 22.71 6.87 19.55
C ASN A 45 21.65 7.52 18.64
N GLU A 46 21.57 8.86 18.65
CA GLU A 46 20.59 9.61 17.86
C GLU A 46 20.79 9.46 16.34
N GLU A 47 22.03 9.30 15.86
CA GLU A 47 22.30 9.04 14.45
C GLU A 47 21.76 7.66 14.03
N PHE A 48 21.92 6.65 14.89
CA PHE A 48 21.38 5.31 14.64
C PHE A 48 19.85 5.33 14.64
N LYS A 49 19.22 5.97 15.63
CA LYS A 49 17.76 6.17 15.66
C LYS A 49 17.26 6.88 14.40
N GLY A 50 17.97 7.91 13.95
CA GLY A 50 17.70 8.63 12.70
C GLY A 50 17.75 7.71 11.49
N LEU A 51 18.77 6.86 11.38
CA LEU A 51 18.88 5.86 10.31
C LEU A 51 17.69 4.90 10.30
N VAL A 52 17.29 4.37 11.46
CA VAL A 52 16.14 3.45 11.56
C VAL A 52 14.85 4.11 11.09
N GLN A 53 14.62 5.37 11.49
CA GLN A 53 13.45 6.15 11.04
C GLN A 53 13.48 6.44 9.54
N ASP A 54 14.65 6.72 8.99
CA ASP A 54 14.81 7.00 7.56
C ASP A 54 14.59 5.74 6.71
N ILE A 55 15.05 4.58 7.18
CA ILE A 55 14.76 3.29 6.55
C ILE A 55 13.26 2.97 6.60
N ALA A 56 12.58 3.21 7.72
CA ALA A 56 11.13 3.00 7.82
C ALA A 56 10.34 3.87 6.82
N LYS A 57 10.75 5.13 6.64
CA LYS A 57 10.17 6.05 5.64
C LYS A 57 10.48 5.60 4.21
N GLN A 58 11.69 5.14 3.95
CA GLN A 58 12.09 4.58 2.65
C GLN A 58 11.16 3.43 2.26
N ILE A 59 10.96 2.46 3.17
CA ILE A 59 10.08 1.31 2.92
C ILE A 59 8.65 1.76 2.62
N ALA A 60 8.13 2.74 3.38
CA ALA A 60 6.78 3.26 3.13
C ALA A 60 6.64 3.88 1.72
N ALA A 61 7.69 4.54 1.23
CA ALA A 61 7.74 5.20 -0.07
C ALA A 61 8.01 4.25 -1.26
N CYS A 62 8.46 3.01 -1.01
CA CYS A 62 8.80 2.03 -2.04
C CYS A 62 7.76 0.89 -2.07
N PRO A 63 6.65 1.03 -2.82
CA PRO A 63 5.55 0.06 -2.80
C PRO A 63 5.92 -1.33 -3.36
N ASN A 64 6.94 -1.41 -4.22
CA ASN A 64 7.37 -2.66 -4.86
C ASN A 64 8.38 -3.44 -4.03
N VAL A 65 8.91 -2.87 -2.95
CA VAL A 65 9.94 -3.50 -2.12
C VAL A 65 9.31 -4.54 -1.19
N ILE A 66 9.78 -5.78 -1.32
CA ILE A 66 9.28 -6.96 -0.59
C ILE A 66 10.40 -7.60 0.24
N TYR A 67 11.64 -7.55 -0.26
CA TYR A 67 12.80 -8.20 0.36
C TYR A 67 13.82 -7.15 0.81
N VAL A 68 14.73 -7.52 1.73
CA VAL A 68 15.87 -6.65 2.05
C VAL A 68 16.88 -6.67 0.90
N GLN A 69 17.19 -7.87 0.40
CA GLN A 69 18.24 -8.12 -0.60
C GLN A 69 17.91 -9.32 -1.50
N THR A 70 18.64 -9.48 -2.60
CA THR A 70 18.31 -10.49 -3.63
C THR A 70 18.44 -11.93 -3.16
N SER A 71 19.31 -12.21 -2.18
CA SER A 71 19.48 -13.55 -1.60
C SER A 71 18.28 -14.04 -0.78
N GLU A 72 17.35 -13.15 -0.45
CA GLU A 72 16.09 -13.49 0.24
C GLU A 72 14.96 -13.85 -0.72
N ILE A 73 15.16 -13.63 -2.03
CA ILE A 73 14.14 -13.91 -3.04
C ILE A 73 14.07 -15.43 -3.26
N PRO A 74 12.87 -16.05 -3.17
CA PRO A 74 12.68 -17.46 -3.44
C PRO A 74 13.14 -17.87 -4.84
N GLN A 75 13.84 -19.01 -4.95
CA GLN A 75 14.39 -19.48 -6.23
C GLN A 75 13.30 -19.75 -7.28
N ASP A 76 12.13 -20.22 -6.86
CA ASP A 76 10.97 -20.44 -7.76
C ASP A 76 10.47 -19.13 -8.37
N PHE A 77 10.58 -18.00 -7.66
CA PHE A 77 10.28 -16.68 -8.20
C PHE A 77 11.32 -16.27 -9.24
N VAL A 78 12.60 -16.45 -8.91
CA VAL A 78 13.72 -16.14 -9.83
C VAL A 78 13.59 -16.95 -11.13
N ASP A 79 13.29 -18.23 -11.04
CA ASP A 79 13.15 -19.13 -12.19
C ASP A 79 11.96 -18.73 -13.07
N ARG A 80 10.83 -18.36 -12.45
CA ARG A 80 9.65 -17.84 -13.17
C ARG A 80 9.95 -16.55 -13.90
N GLU A 81 10.56 -15.57 -13.23
CA GLU A 81 10.93 -14.29 -13.86
C GLU A 81 11.93 -14.49 -15.00
N LYS A 82 12.89 -15.42 -14.83
CA LYS A 82 13.82 -15.80 -15.89
C LYS A 82 13.10 -16.41 -17.10
N ALA A 83 12.13 -17.31 -16.88
CA ALA A 83 11.33 -17.89 -17.95
C ALA A 83 10.52 -16.84 -18.71
N ILE A 84 9.90 -15.89 -17.99
CA ILE A 84 9.17 -14.76 -18.59
C ILE A 84 10.12 -13.90 -19.44
N ALA A 85 11.31 -13.58 -18.93
CA ALA A 85 12.30 -12.80 -19.66
C ALA A 85 12.79 -13.52 -20.94
N MET A 86 12.98 -14.85 -20.89
CA MET A 86 13.34 -15.69 -22.05
C MET A 86 12.22 -15.79 -23.10
N GLY A 87 10.96 -15.71 -22.69
CA GLY A 87 9.81 -15.70 -23.60
C GLY A 87 9.58 -14.37 -24.33
N SER A 88 10.38 -13.34 -24.04
CA SER A 88 10.16 -11.99 -24.55
C SER A 88 10.46 -11.86 -26.05
N ASP A 89 9.55 -11.23 -26.79
CA ASP A 89 9.71 -10.92 -28.22
C ASP A 89 10.98 -10.11 -28.54
N THR A 90 11.50 -9.36 -27.56
CA THR A 90 12.75 -8.58 -27.67
C THR A 90 13.99 -9.42 -27.94
N LEU A 91 13.89 -10.76 -27.87
CA LEU A 91 14.97 -11.71 -28.12
C LEU A 91 14.99 -12.26 -29.56
N LYS A 92 13.92 -12.03 -30.34
CA LYS A 92 13.81 -12.53 -31.72
C LYS A 92 14.92 -11.93 -32.60
N GLY A 93 15.57 -12.78 -33.40
CA GLY A 93 16.63 -12.39 -34.33
C GLY A 93 17.96 -11.98 -33.69
N LYS A 94 18.12 -12.12 -32.36
CA LYS A 94 19.37 -11.80 -31.67
C LYS A 94 20.27 -13.04 -31.52
N PRO A 95 21.61 -12.88 -31.51
CA PRO A 95 22.54 -13.95 -31.14
C PRO A 95 22.35 -14.42 -29.69
N GLU A 96 22.68 -15.68 -29.40
CA GLU A 96 22.39 -16.31 -28.10
C GLU A 96 23.06 -15.61 -26.92
N ASN A 97 24.32 -15.21 -27.07
CA ASN A 97 25.06 -14.43 -26.07
C ASN A 97 24.40 -13.08 -25.74
N ILE A 98 23.77 -12.44 -26.74
CA ILE A 98 23.04 -11.18 -26.55
C ILE A 98 21.72 -11.44 -25.85
N LYS A 99 21.03 -12.55 -26.16
CA LYS A 99 19.79 -12.92 -25.46
C LYS A 99 20.04 -13.16 -23.98
N GLU A 100 21.07 -13.93 -23.64
CA GLU A 100 21.45 -14.21 -22.26
C GLU A 100 21.71 -12.92 -21.47
N GLN A 101 22.47 -11.98 -22.05
CA GLN A 101 22.74 -10.68 -21.42
C GLN A 101 21.46 -9.85 -21.22
N ILE A 102 20.55 -9.86 -22.18
CA ILE A 102 19.26 -9.15 -22.07
C ILE A 102 18.40 -9.78 -20.96
N VAL A 103 18.31 -11.11 -20.94
CA VAL A 103 17.57 -11.86 -19.93
C VAL A 103 18.13 -11.56 -18.54
N GLN A 104 19.45 -11.64 -18.37
CA GLN A 104 20.12 -11.35 -17.12
C GLN A 104 19.88 -9.91 -16.67
N GLY A 105 20.02 -8.93 -17.57
CA GLY A 105 19.79 -7.53 -17.24
C GLY A 105 18.34 -7.23 -16.82
N LYS A 106 17.36 -7.87 -17.45
CA LYS A 106 15.95 -7.76 -17.04
C LYS A 106 15.71 -8.42 -15.69
N LEU A 107 16.23 -9.62 -15.49
CA LEU A 107 16.12 -10.35 -14.23
C LEU A 107 16.74 -9.52 -13.09
N ASP A 108 17.98 -9.07 -13.25
CA ASP A 108 18.68 -8.23 -12.27
C ASP A 108 17.89 -6.97 -11.93
N LYS A 109 17.28 -6.32 -12.94
CA LYS A 109 16.44 -5.16 -12.74
C LYS A 109 15.22 -5.51 -11.88
N THR A 110 14.45 -6.52 -12.26
CA THR A 110 13.26 -6.97 -11.50
C THR A 110 13.62 -7.31 -10.06
N LEU A 111 14.66 -8.13 -9.85
CA LEU A 111 15.08 -8.56 -8.51
C LEU A 111 15.53 -7.37 -7.65
N LYS A 112 16.27 -6.41 -8.21
CA LYS A 112 16.69 -5.20 -7.50
C LYS A 112 15.52 -4.29 -7.16
N GLU A 113 14.54 -4.14 -8.05
CA GLU A 113 13.32 -3.35 -7.80
C GLU A 113 12.51 -3.88 -6.60
N LEU A 114 12.56 -5.19 -6.35
CA LEU A 114 11.90 -5.82 -5.20
C LEU A 114 12.69 -5.70 -3.88
N CYS A 115 13.93 -5.21 -3.92
CA CYS A 115 14.86 -5.25 -2.78
C CYS A 115 15.19 -3.86 -2.24
N LEU A 116 15.08 -3.70 -0.91
CA LEU A 116 15.32 -2.45 -0.22
C LEU A 116 16.71 -1.87 -0.45
N LEU A 117 17.76 -2.70 -0.33
CA LEU A 117 19.15 -2.21 -0.36
C LEU A 117 19.55 -1.53 -1.68
N TYR A 118 18.90 -1.92 -2.78
CA TYR A 118 19.20 -1.38 -4.12
C TYR A 118 18.36 -0.15 -4.47
N GLN A 119 17.40 0.23 -3.63
CA GLN A 119 16.59 1.41 -3.89
C GLN A 119 17.42 2.69 -3.76
N PRO A 120 17.21 3.69 -4.63
CA PRO A 120 17.70 5.04 -4.41
C PRO A 120 17.15 5.59 -3.09
N TYR A 121 18.00 6.25 -2.30
CA TYR A 121 17.59 6.81 -1.03
C TYR A 121 16.69 8.04 -1.24
N ILE A 122 15.51 8.06 -0.62
CA ILE A 122 14.48 9.09 -0.88
C ILE A 122 14.95 10.52 -0.60
N LYS A 123 15.91 10.73 0.32
CA LYS A 123 16.44 12.06 0.62
C LYS A 123 17.66 12.43 -0.24
N ASP A 124 18.28 11.45 -0.87
CA ASP A 124 19.44 11.64 -1.75
C ASP A 124 19.48 10.51 -2.79
N GLN A 125 18.90 10.79 -3.96
CA GLN A 125 18.80 9.80 -5.04
C GLN A 125 20.16 9.47 -5.69
N SER A 126 21.25 10.16 -5.30
CA SER A 126 22.59 9.84 -5.80
C SER A 126 23.19 8.60 -5.13
N ILE A 127 22.62 8.17 -4.01
CA ILE A 127 23.06 6.98 -3.28
C ILE A 127 21.92 5.98 -3.10
N THR A 128 22.28 4.73 -2.90
CA THR A 128 21.37 3.65 -2.53
C THR A 128 21.20 3.56 -1.01
N VAL A 129 20.18 2.82 -0.56
CA VAL A 129 20.01 2.48 0.86
C VAL A 129 21.20 1.70 1.39
N GLU A 130 21.79 0.80 0.60
CA GLU A 130 23.00 0.07 0.99
C GLU A 130 24.18 1.04 1.27
N GLU A 131 24.35 2.05 0.43
CA GLU A 131 25.41 3.05 0.60
C GLU A 131 25.15 3.94 1.82
N LEU A 132 23.90 4.33 2.08
CA LEU A 132 23.52 5.02 3.32
C LEU A 132 23.91 4.20 4.56
N ILE A 133 23.64 2.89 4.56
CA ILE A 133 24.02 2.00 5.66
C ILE A 133 25.56 1.92 5.78
N LYS A 134 26.29 1.75 4.67
CA LYS A 134 27.77 1.72 4.68
C LYS A 134 28.38 3.03 5.18
N GLN A 135 27.78 4.17 4.85
CA GLN A 135 28.18 5.47 5.39
C GLN A 135 27.95 5.52 6.91
N SER A 136 26.82 5.00 7.39
CA SER A 136 26.51 4.93 8.82
C SER A 136 27.47 4.01 9.58
N ILE A 137 27.81 2.84 9.02
CA ILE A 137 28.84 1.93 9.55
C ILE A 137 30.21 2.63 9.66
N SER A 138 30.53 3.49 8.70
CA SER A 138 31.79 4.24 8.69
C SER A 138 31.83 5.31 9.79
N LYS A 139 30.67 5.92 10.10
CA LYS A 139 30.54 6.95 11.13
C LYS A 139 30.47 6.36 12.54
N LEU A 140 29.62 5.34 12.73
CA LEU A 140 29.36 4.73 14.04
C LEU A 140 30.37 3.65 14.41
N GLY A 141 31.12 3.12 13.45
CA GLY A 141 32.19 2.16 13.71
C GLY A 141 31.75 0.72 13.95
N GLU A 142 30.45 0.42 13.84
CA GLU A 142 29.88 -0.92 14.00
C GLU A 142 29.24 -1.44 12.71
N ASN A 143 29.13 -2.75 12.59
CA ASN A 143 28.27 -3.39 11.59
C ASN A 143 26.81 -2.98 11.81
N ILE A 144 26.10 -2.66 10.73
CA ILE A 144 24.70 -2.27 10.75
C ILE A 144 23.98 -3.02 9.64
N GLN A 145 22.86 -3.66 9.95
CA GLN A 145 22.11 -4.49 9.00
C GLN A 145 20.61 -4.27 9.17
N VAL A 146 19.89 -4.18 8.06
CA VAL A 146 18.42 -4.30 8.08
C VAL A 146 18.11 -5.79 8.11
N ARG A 147 17.43 -6.26 9.16
CA ARG A 147 17.18 -7.69 9.36
C ARG A 147 15.93 -8.18 8.66
N ARG A 148 14.87 -7.37 8.74
CA ARG A 148 13.53 -7.62 8.18
C ARG A 148 12.68 -6.37 8.29
N PHE A 149 11.61 -6.33 7.52
CA PHE A 149 10.56 -5.34 7.67
C PHE A 149 9.19 -5.93 7.33
N SER A 150 8.15 -5.19 7.66
CA SER A 150 6.80 -5.45 7.18
C SER A 150 6.17 -4.11 6.82
N ARG A 151 5.49 -4.08 5.68
CA ARG A 151 4.75 -2.93 5.18
C ARG A 151 3.31 -3.33 5.03
N PHE A 152 2.41 -2.48 5.49
CA PHE A 152 0.97 -2.66 5.45
C PHE A 152 0.37 -1.49 4.68
N VAL A 153 -0.55 -1.79 3.75
CA VAL A 153 -1.37 -0.77 3.09
C VAL A 153 -2.84 -1.07 3.38
N LEU A 154 -3.58 -0.03 3.78
CA LEU A 154 -5.00 -0.15 4.10
C LEU A 154 -5.80 -0.61 2.87
N GLY A 155 -6.43 -1.77 2.99
CA GLY A 155 -7.25 -2.35 1.92
C GLY A 155 -6.46 -3.07 0.83
N GLU A 156 -5.17 -3.31 1.03
CA GLU A 156 -4.36 -4.17 0.15
C GLU A 156 -4.97 -5.56 0.04
N GLY A 157 -5.07 -6.08 -1.19
CA GLY A 157 -5.64 -7.41 -1.45
C GLY A 157 -7.16 -7.53 -1.33
N ILE A 158 -7.90 -6.40 -1.15
CA ILE A 158 -9.37 -6.40 -1.12
C ILE A 158 -9.91 -5.89 -2.46
N ASP A 159 -10.66 -6.75 -3.16
CA ASP A 159 -11.45 -6.34 -4.32
C ASP A 159 -12.63 -5.49 -3.84
N LYS A 160 -12.50 -4.17 -3.98
CA LYS A 160 -13.62 -3.27 -3.71
C LYS A 160 -14.56 -3.31 -4.91
N PRO A 161 -15.86 -3.63 -4.71
CA PRO A 161 -16.84 -3.50 -5.78
C PRO A 161 -16.84 -2.04 -6.24
N VAL A 162 -16.55 -1.83 -7.52
CA VAL A 162 -16.63 -0.50 -8.13
C VAL A 162 -18.12 -0.17 -8.19
N ALA A 163 -18.60 0.60 -7.21
CA ALA A 163 -19.93 1.19 -7.28
C ALA A 163 -19.96 2.08 -8.52
N ASN A 164 -20.69 1.66 -9.54
CA ASN A 164 -20.88 2.45 -10.74
C ASN A 164 -21.81 3.60 -10.34
N LEU A 165 -21.23 4.71 -9.87
CA LEU A 165 -21.96 5.92 -9.44
C LEU A 165 -22.99 6.37 -10.48
N ALA A 166 -22.73 6.10 -11.77
CA ALA A 166 -23.67 6.35 -12.86
C ALA A 166 -24.97 5.52 -12.76
N GLU A 167 -24.88 4.25 -12.33
CA GLU A 167 -26.04 3.37 -12.14
C GLU A 167 -26.83 3.76 -10.88
N GLU A 168 -26.15 4.19 -9.82
CA GLU A 168 -26.79 4.63 -8.58
C GLU A 168 -27.57 5.95 -8.78
N VAL A 169 -27.01 6.89 -9.55
CA VAL A 169 -27.69 8.15 -9.94
C VAL A 169 -28.85 7.87 -10.90
N ALA A 170 -28.70 6.95 -11.85
CA ALA A 170 -29.78 6.56 -12.76
C ALA A 170 -30.95 5.88 -12.01
N ALA A 171 -30.65 5.06 -11.01
CA ALA A 171 -31.66 4.37 -10.20
C ALA A 171 -32.47 5.33 -9.30
N THR A 172 -31.84 6.37 -8.75
CA THR A 172 -32.54 7.40 -7.96
C THR A 172 -33.34 8.37 -8.83
N ALA A 173 -32.91 8.65 -10.06
CA ALA A 173 -33.66 9.46 -11.02
C ALA A 173 -34.84 8.72 -11.67
N ALA A 174 -34.80 7.38 -11.72
CA ALA A 174 -35.86 6.55 -12.32
C ALA A 174 -37.03 6.25 -11.36
N ALA A 175 -36.95 6.60 -10.08
CA ALA A 175 -38.07 6.52 -9.14
C ALA A 175 -39.10 7.61 -9.47
N LYS A 176 -40.03 7.30 -10.40
CA LYS A 176 -41.17 8.16 -10.73
C LYS A 176 -41.95 8.54 -9.46
N PRO A 177 -42.33 9.82 -9.27
CA PRO A 177 -43.27 10.19 -8.22
C PRO A 177 -44.60 9.43 -8.41
N PRO A 178 -45.31 9.11 -7.31
CA PRO A 178 -46.57 8.38 -7.39
C PRO A 178 -47.56 9.14 -8.27
N GLU A 179 -48.15 8.42 -9.21
CA GLU A 179 -49.20 8.93 -10.12
C GLU A 179 -50.38 9.47 -9.27
N PRO A 180 -50.92 10.67 -9.57
CA PRO A 180 -52.00 11.22 -8.77
C PRO A 180 -53.22 10.30 -8.87
N ALA A 181 -53.71 9.85 -7.70
CA ALA A 181 -54.89 9.04 -7.58
C ALA A 181 -56.05 9.69 -8.35
N LYS A 182 -56.54 8.99 -9.38
CA LYS A 182 -57.77 9.37 -10.08
C LYS A 182 -58.90 9.34 -9.06
N ALA A 183 -59.49 10.50 -8.81
CA ALA A 183 -60.70 10.61 -8.01
C ALA A 183 -61.82 9.81 -8.68
N GLU A 184 -62.17 8.67 -8.09
CA GLU A 184 -63.42 7.98 -8.40
C GLU A 184 -64.59 8.92 -8.14
N THR A 185 -65.34 9.21 -9.19
CA THR A 185 -66.61 9.92 -9.12
C THR A 185 -67.65 8.94 -8.56
N PRO A 186 -68.35 9.24 -7.45
CA PRO A 186 -69.35 8.31 -6.94
C PRO A 186 -70.61 8.35 -7.83
N ALA A 187 -71.04 7.17 -8.27
CA ALA A 187 -72.30 6.94 -8.96
C ALA A 187 -73.51 7.34 -8.08
N PRO A 188 -74.64 7.75 -8.69
CA PRO A 188 -75.76 8.36 -7.97
C PRO A 188 -76.55 7.30 -7.18
N LYS A 189 -76.75 7.55 -5.88
CA LYS A 189 -77.72 6.80 -5.07
C LYS A 189 -79.12 7.35 -5.30
N GLU A 190 -80.00 6.45 -5.72
CA GLU A 190 -81.44 6.62 -5.84
C GLU A 190 -82.11 7.14 -4.57
N SER A 191 -83.15 7.92 -4.83
CA SER A 191 -84.12 8.51 -3.91
C SER A 191 -84.82 7.51 -3.00
N GLY A 192 -84.80 7.79 -1.70
CA GLY A 192 -85.66 7.16 -0.68
C GLY A 192 -86.21 8.24 0.26
N LYS A 193 -87.53 8.31 0.34
CA LYS A 193 -88.38 9.41 0.83
C LYS A 193 -88.42 9.54 2.36
N SER A 194 -88.72 10.77 2.80
CA SER A 194 -89.54 11.15 3.97
C SER A 194 -88.91 11.26 5.36
N GLY A 195 -89.24 12.35 6.06
CA GLY A 195 -89.03 12.46 7.52
C GLY A 195 -88.71 13.87 8.01
N LYS A 196 -89.75 14.64 8.34
CA LYS A 196 -89.72 16.04 8.75
C LYS A 196 -89.41 16.20 10.26
N SER A 197 -88.82 17.35 10.62
CA SER A 197 -89.02 18.16 11.85
C SER A 197 -87.96 18.17 12.98
N GLY A 198 -87.71 19.38 13.50
CA GLY A 198 -87.27 19.67 14.88
C GLY A 198 -85.78 20.00 15.06
N LYS A 199 -85.31 21.25 14.87
CA LYS A 199 -85.25 22.36 15.85
C LYS A 199 -84.22 22.17 16.99
N SER A 200 -83.35 23.18 17.11
CA SER A 200 -82.78 23.74 18.35
C SER A 200 -81.31 23.48 18.72
N SER A 201 -80.53 24.57 18.60
CA SER A 201 -79.75 25.23 19.67
C SER A 201 -78.41 24.69 20.19
N LYS A 202 -77.41 25.57 20.01
CA LYS A 202 -76.49 26.18 21.01
C LYS A 202 -75.27 25.41 21.56
N SER A 203 -74.21 26.23 21.68
CA SER A 203 -73.06 26.21 22.60
C SER A 203 -72.05 25.07 22.43
N GLY A 204 -70.73 25.30 22.39
CA GLY A 204 -69.93 26.41 22.91
C GLY A 204 -69.31 26.04 24.26
N LYS A 205 -67.99 26.23 24.39
CA LYS A 205 -67.07 25.92 25.52
C LYS A 205 -66.65 24.45 25.61
N LYS A 206 -65.39 24.12 25.89
CA LYS A 206 -64.23 24.90 26.34
C LYS A 206 -62.98 24.10 26.03
#